data_AF-A0A0C9QL13-F1
#
_entry.id   AF-A0A0C9QL13-F1
#
_cell.length_a   1.000
_cell.length_b   1.000
_cell.length_c   1.000
_cell.angle_alpha   90.00
_cell.angle_beta   90.00
_cell.angle_gamma   90.00
#
_symmetry.space_group_name_H-M   'P 1'
#
loop_
_entity.id
_entity.type
_entity.pdbx_description
1 polymer ?
#
loop_
_entity_poly.entity_id
_entity_poly.type
_entity_poly.pdbx_seq_one_letter_code
_entity_poly.pdbx_strand_id
1 'polypeptide(L)'
;MMGINEDDDMEELQSTVYTFPESVQSVIEQVLPSSDPLDQPNFNVVDYINSLFPTEQSLSNIDDVVNEMEYRICSIDKEIRSVVRGQTNVGQDGRAALDDAQKVIRQLFLHIKDIKDKAEQSEETVKEITRDIKQLDFAKRNLTASITSLNKLHVLVGEVDSLKSLTQKKQYGEIVLKLQAIMEVMQYFSSYMDIPQIKELSSEVHQIEIELAQQITSDFKEAFSGQNPKHFAQLTEGCLVLSVLDPKVKKDLLTWFVGVQLQEYAHLFDENQDIAWLDKIDKRYTWIKKHLMDFEQKFGNIFPLDWEISERIAVQFCNVTREDLSKLMQKRRVEIDVKLLLYAIQRTTNFENLLAKRFSGVTLEGSDPRKVVAVESRPEEVPGNPFEEENIEKSENDKPAFTPFANLVGKCFEPYLNIYIESLDRNLADLMEKFVADCKSQPPGAKDFDGVEGPSSVLSSCADLFVFL
;
A
#
# COMPACT_ATOMS: atom_id res chain seq x y z
N MET A 1 13.84 27.51 102.30
CA MET A 1 14.54 28.54 103.08
C MET A 1 14.93 29.64 102.11
N MET A 2 14.80 30.91 102.50
CA MET A 2 14.56 32.11 101.68
C MET A 2 13.10 32.18 101.25
N GLY A 3 12.28 33.12 101.70
CA GLY A 3 12.54 34.38 102.39
C GLY A 3 11.52 35.35 101.82
N ILE A 4 10.37 35.45 102.49
CA ILE A 4 9.27 36.36 102.16
C ILE A 4 9.78 37.78 102.44
N ASN A 5 9.84 38.62 101.41
CA ASN A 5 9.84 40.08 101.56
C ASN A 5 8.48 40.55 101.06
N GLU A 6 7.51 40.61 101.97
CA GLU A 6 6.14 41.09 101.72
C GLU A 6 5.99 42.62 101.96
N ASP A 7 7.11 43.35 102.11
CA ASP A 7 7.11 44.76 102.55
C ASP A 7 7.56 45.77 101.47
N ASP A 8 7.85 45.37 100.21
CA ASP A 8 8.37 46.29 99.17
C ASP A 8 7.36 46.67 98.06
N ASP A 9 6.19 46.02 98.00
CA ASP A 9 5.17 46.26 96.95
C ASP A 9 4.09 47.28 97.34
N MET A 10 4.20 47.91 98.52
CA MET A 10 3.17 48.81 99.07
C MET A 10 3.50 50.31 98.96
N GLU A 11 4.54 50.70 98.22
CA GLU A 11 4.89 52.12 97.97
C GLU A 11 4.61 52.62 96.53
N GLU A 12 4.24 51.76 95.57
CA GLU A 12 4.00 52.17 94.17
C GLU A 12 2.54 52.56 93.84
N LEU A 13 1.66 52.64 94.83
CA LEU A 13 0.25 53.06 94.67
C LEU A 13 0.04 54.59 94.72
N GLN A 14 1.10 55.37 94.52
CA GLN A 14 1.01 56.83 94.31
C GLN A 14 0.85 57.16 92.81
N SER A 15 -0.40 57.36 92.39
CA SER A 15 -0.81 58.18 91.23
C SER A 15 0.00 57.99 89.92
N THR A 16 -0.22 56.89 89.21
CA THR A 16 0.22 56.75 87.80
C THR A 16 -0.95 57.01 86.86
N VAL A 17 -1.04 58.25 86.35
CA VAL A 17 -1.83 58.55 85.16
C VAL A 17 -1.16 57.84 83.98
N TYR A 18 -1.73 56.74 83.50
CA TYR A 18 -1.23 56.03 82.32
C TYR A 18 -1.40 56.93 81.08
N THR A 19 -0.29 57.49 80.58
CA THR A 19 -0.29 58.23 79.32
C THR A 19 0.00 57.25 78.18
N PHE A 20 -0.99 56.96 77.33
CA PHE A 20 -0.80 56.07 76.18
C PHE A 20 -0.02 56.81 75.06
N PRO A 21 0.70 56.08 74.19
CA PRO A 21 1.30 56.67 72.98
C PRO A 21 0.23 57.33 72.10
N GLU A 22 0.55 58.45 71.43
CA GLU A 22 -0.40 59.24 70.62
C GLU A 22 -1.17 58.40 69.58
N SER A 23 -0.53 57.38 68.99
CA SER A 23 -1.16 56.48 68.03
C SER A 23 -2.26 55.61 68.65
N VAL A 24 -2.08 55.19 69.90
CA VAL A 24 -3.04 54.36 70.65
C VAL A 24 -4.17 55.24 71.17
N GLN A 25 -3.85 56.44 71.68
CA GLN A 25 -4.84 57.42 72.13
C GLN A 25 -5.81 57.81 71.00
N SER A 26 -5.27 58.06 69.79
CA SER A 26 -6.07 58.43 68.61
C SER A 26 -7.02 57.32 68.14
N VAL A 27 -6.61 56.05 68.27
CA VAL A 27 -7.47 54.90 67.93
C VAL A 27 -8.53 54.69 69.00
N ILE A 28 -8.19 54.86 70.28
CA ILE A 28 -9.15 54.77 71.39
C ILE A 28 -10.23 55.85 71.24
N GLU A 29 -9.86 57.10 70.94
CA GLU A 29 -10.82 58.20 70.71
C GLU A 29 -11.73 57.97 69.49
N GLN A 30 -11.26 57.26 68.44
CA GLN A 30 -12.10 56.89 67.29
C GLN A 30 -13.10 55.78 67.60
N VAL A 31 -12.72 54.81 68.42
CA VAL A 31 -13.53 53.61 68.70
C VAL A 31 -14.49 53.85 69.89
N LEU A 32 -14.09 54.69 70.84
CA LEU A 32 -14.84 55.05 72.05
C LEU A 32 -14.83 56.59 72.22
N PRO A 33 -15.66 57.34 71.48
CA PRO A 33 -15.77 58.78 71.65
C PRO A 33 -16.46 59.08 72.99
N SER A 34 -15.69 59.48 74.00
CA SER A 34 -16.25 59.96 75.27
C SER A 34 -16.32 61.48 75.32
N SER A 35 -17.44 61.99 75.81
CA SER A 35 -17.65 63.42 76.10
C SER A 35 -17.54 63.72 77.59
N ASP A 36 -17.21 62.72 78.42
CA ASP A 36 -17.09 62.88 79.88
C ASP A 36 -15.76 63.60 80.21
N PRO A 37 -15.80 64.71 80.97
CA PRO A 37 -14.58 65.38 81.44
C PRO A 37 -13.63 64.45 82.20
N LEU A 38 -14.14 63.39 82.86
CA LEU A 38 -13.35 62.43 83.62
C LEU A 38 -12.48 61.52 82.73
N ASP A 39 -12.82 61.37 81.46
CA ASP A 39 -12.08 60.54 80.50
C ASP A 39 -10.95 61.32 79.78
N GLN A 40 -10.82 62.63 80.04
CA GLN A 40 -9.78 63.45 79.43
C GLN A 40 -8.40 63.22 80.08
N PRO A 41 -7.32 63.11 79.27
CA PRO A 41 -5.98 62.81 79.79
C PRO A 41 -5.38 63.91 80.67
N ASN A 42 -5.91 65.13 80.58
CA ASN A 42 -5.50 66.31 81.35
C ASN A 42 -6.53 66.72 82.42
N PHE A 43 -7.35 65.77 82.90
CA PHE A 43 -8.39 66.03 83.89
C PHE A 43 -7.86 66.78 85.12
N ASN A 44 -8.43 67.95 85.40
CA ASN A 44 -8.12 68.75 86.58
C ASN A 44 -9.26 68.63 87.60
N VAL A 45 -8.98 67.92 88.69
CA VAL A 45 -9.90 67.67 89.80
C VAL A 45 -10.44 68.98 90.40
N VAL A 46 -9.59 70.00 90.54
CA VAL A 46 -9.94 71.26 91.20
C VAL A 46 -10.89 72.07 90.32
N ASP A 47 -10.62 72.15 89.02
CA ASP A 47 -11.49 72.84 88.06
C ASP A 47 -12.85 72.14 87.93
N TYR A 48 -12.86 70.81 87.96
CA TYR A 48 -14.07 70.01 87.91
C TYR A 48 -14.94 70.20 89.17
N ILE A 49 -14.35 70.14 90.36
CA ILE A 49 -15.07 70.40 91.62
C ILE A 49 -15.62 71.83 91.65
N ASN A 50 -14.84 72.82 91.22
CA ASN A 50 -15.28 74.21 91.14
C ASN A 50 -16.39 74.42 90.10
N SER A 51 -16.45 73.59 89.05
CA SER A 51 -17.56 73.60 88.09
C SER A 51 -18.86 73.01 88.66
N LEU A 52 -18.75 72.02 89.55
CA LEU A 52 -19.87 71.40 90.24
C LEU A 52 -20.42 72.27 91.39
N PHE A 53 -19.53 73.01 92.07
CA PHE A 53 -19.89 73.92 93.16
C PHE A 53 -19.34 75.35 92.94
N PRO A 54 -19.91 76.15 92.02
CA PRO A 54 -19.36 77.46 91.66
C PRO A 54 -19.51 78.53 92.75
N THR A 55 -20.46 78.35 93.68
CA THR A 55 -20.77 79.32 94.75
C THR A 55 -21.06 78.61 96.07
N GLU A 56 -20.88 79.30 97.19
CA GLU A 56 -21.06 78.74 98.55
C GLU A 56 -22.48 78.21 98.81
N GLN A 57 -23.49 78.74 98.10
CA GLN A 57 -24.86 78.25 98.14
C GLN A 57 -25.05 76.89 97.44
N SER A 58 -24.19 76.54 96.47
CA SER A 58 -24.23 75.27 95.74
C SER A 58 -23.82 74.07 96.60
N LEU A 59 -23.10 74.31 97.70
CA LEU A 59 -22.67 73.30 98.67
C LEU A 59 -23.85 72.64 99.41
N SER A 60 -25.06 73.21 99.36
CA SER A 60 -26.25 72.56 99.93
C SER A 60 -26.59 71.23 99.25
N ASN A 61 -26.16 71.03 97.99
CA ASN A 61 -26.47 69.84 97.19
C ASN A 61 -25.29 68.84 97.19
N ILE A 62 -24.33 69.00 98.10
CA ILE A 62 -23.12 68.18 98.12
C ILE A 62 -23.43 66.70 98.33
N ASP A 63 -24.38 66.40 99.22
CA ASP A 63 -24.78 65.02 99.50
C ASP A 63 -25.43 64.34 98.28
N ASP A 64 -26.18 65.09 97.46
CA ASP A 64 -26.79 64.55 96.23
C ASP A 64 -25.73 64.23 95.16
N VAL A 65 -24.75 65.11 94.97
CA VAL A 65 -23.64 64.90 94.01
C VAL A 65 -22.72 63.77 94.48
N VAL A 66 -22.44 63.67 95.78
CA VAL A 66 -21.67 62.57 96.38
C VAL A 66 -22.42 61.25 96.16
N ASN A 67 -23.72 61.19 96.44
CA ASN A 67 -24.52 59.98 96.19
C ASN A 67 -24.55 59.60 94.71
N GLU A 68 -24.61 60.57 93.80
CA GLU A 68 -24.53 60.30 92.36
C GLU A 68 -23.16 59.76 91.95
N MET A 69 -22.06 60.34 92.47
CA MET A 69 -20.71 59.81 92.24
C MET A 69 -20.54 58.40 92.83
N GLU A 70 -21.00 58.14 94.05
CA GLU A 70 -20.97 56.81 94.66
C GLU A 70 -21.78 55.80 93.85
N TYR A 71 -22.94 56.20 93.32
CA TYR A 71 -23.74 55.37 92.42
C TYR A 71 -22.99 55.08 91.11
N ARG A 72 -22.35 56.09 90.50
CA ARG A 72 -21.54 55.91 89.29
C ARG A 72 -20.36 55.00 89.53
N ILE A 73 -19.61 55.17 90.62
CA ILE A 73 -18.52 54.28 91.02
C ILE A 73 -19.03 52.85 91.16
N CYS A 74 -20.15 52.65 91.86
CA CYS A 74 -20.75 51.33 92.04
C CYS A 74 -21.21 50.71 90.70
N SER A 75 -21.74 51.51 89.77
CA SER A 75 -22.14 51.05 88.45
C SER A 75 -20.94 50.63 87.61
N ILE A 76 -19.90 51.47 87.55
CA ILE A 76 -18.66 51.20 86.82
C ILE A 76 -17.97 49.97 87.40
N ASP A 77 -17.90 49.82 88.72
CA ASP A 77 -17.34 48.62 89.36
C ASP A 77 -18.11 47.34 88.99
N LYS A 78 -19.44 47.42 88.86
CA LYS A 78 -20.26 46.30 88.39
C LYS A 78 -20.00 45.98 86.92
N GLU A 79 -19.85 47.00 86.08
CA GLU A 79 -19.52 46.85 84.66
C GLU A 79 -18.13 46.27 84.46
N ILE A 80 -17.10 46.82 85.11
CA ILE A 80 -15.74 46.30 85.11
C ILE A 80 -15.74 44.84 85.56
N ARG A 81 -16.42 44.51 86.66
CA ARG A 81 -16.51 43.12 87.14
C ARG A 81 -17.21 42.21 86.13
N SER A 82 -18.23 42.69 85.44
CA SER A 82 -18.92 41.95 84.38
C SER A 82 -18.00 41.70 83.19
N VAL A 83 -17.30 42.71 82.71
CA VAL A 83 -16.38 42.63 81.57
C VAL A 83 -15.18 41.74 81.90
N VAL A 84 -14.55 41.89 83.07
CA VAL A 84 -13.41 41.06 83.49
C VAL A 84 -13.81 39.59 83.61
N ARG A 85 -14.99 39.30 84.17
CA ARG A 85 -15.54 37.93 84.21
C ARG A 85 -15.85 37.40 82.81
N GLY A 86 -16.44 38.22 81.93
CA GLY A 86 -16.69 37.89 80.54
C GLY A 86 -15.42 37.56 79.76
N GLN A 87 -14.36 38.37 79.91
CA GLN A 87 -13.06 38.14 79.27
C GLN A 87 -12.36 36.89 79.80
N THR A 88 -12.47 36.60 81.10
CA THR A 88 -11.89 35.38 81.70
C THR A 88 -12.55 34.13 81.12
N ASN A 89 -13.88 34.13 80.98
CA ASN A 89 -14.62 33.00 80.41
C ASN A 89 -14.33 32.84 78.91
N VAL A 90 -14.40 33.92 78.13
CA VAL A 90 -14.11 33.90 76.69
C VAL A 90 -12.67 33.47 76.40
N GLY A 91 -11.71 33.89 77.24
CA GLY A 91 -10.31 33.46 77.14
C GLY A 91 -10.10 31.97 77.44
N GLN A 92 -10.81 31.43 78.43
CA GLN A 92 -10.79 29.99 78.73
C GLN A 92 -11.46 29.16 77.62
N ASP A 93 -12.64 29.57 77.16
CA ASP A 93 -13.37 28.90 76.08
C ASP A 93 -12.61 28.95 74.75
N GLY A 94 -11.98 30.09 74.43
CA GLY A 94 -11.13 30.25 73.26
C GLY A 94 -9.90 29.34 73.30
N ARG A 95 -9.26 29.20 74.48
CA ARG A 95 -8.15 28.25 74.68
C ARG A 95 -8.60 26.80 74.55
N ALA A 96 -9.76 26.45 75.11
CA ALA A 96 -10.33 25.11 75.01
C ALA A 96 -10.67 24.75 73.55
N ALA A 97 -11.30 25.67 72.81
CA ALA A 97 -11.62 25.49 71.40
C ALA A 97 -10.38 25.34 70.52
N LEU A 98 -9.31 26.10 70.81
CA LEU A 98 -8.02 25.97 70.12
C LEU A 98 -7.33 24.63 70.41
N ASP A 99 -7.34 24.18 71.67
CA ASP A 99 -6.77 22.88 72.04
C ASP A 99 -7.55 21.73 71.38
N ASP A 100 -8.88 21.83 71.31
CA ASP A 100 -9.73 20.86 70.63
C ASP A 100 -9.50 20.84 69.12
N ALA A 101 -9.44 22.02 68.48
CA ALA A 101 -9.08 22.13 67.07
C ALA A 101 -7.68 21.56 66.79
N GLN A 102 -6.70 21.78 67.67
CA GLN A 102 -5.36 21.22 67.52
C GLN A 102 -5.38 19.68 67.62
N LYS A 103 -6.20 19.09 68.50
CA LYS A 103 -6.39 17.64 68.60
C LYS A 103 -7.03 17.08 67.32
N VAL A 104 -8.08 17.71 66.82
CA VAL A 104 -8.75 17.30 65.58
C VAL A 104 -7.80 17.38 64.39
N ILE A 105 -7.01 18.45 64.27
CA ILE A 105 -6.01 18.60 63.21
C ILE A 105 -4.95 17.49 63.30
N ARG A 106 -4.46 17.17 64.50
CA ARG A 106 -3.52 16.05 64.68
C ARG A 106 -4.13 14.71 64.27
N GLN A 107 -5.39 14.45 64.63
CA GLN A 107 -6.10 13.25 64.19
C GLN A 107 -6.28 13.22 62.67
N LEU A 108 -6.60 14.36 62.04
CA LEU A 108 -6.72 14.47 60.60
C LEU A 108 -5.40 14.12 59.90
N PHE A 109 -4.27 14.64 60.39
CA PHE A 109 -2.95 14.29 59.85
C PHE A 109 -2.64 12.80 59.98
N LEU A 110 -3.00 12.19 61.11
CA LEU A 110 -2.86 10.73 61.29
C LEU A 110 -3.74 9.96 60.30
N HIS A 111 -4.99 10.38 60.09
CA HIS A 111 -5.89 9.78 59.12
C HIS A 111 -5.40 9.93 57.68
N ILE A 112 -4.92 11.11 57.29
CA ILE A 112 -4.34 11.36 55.96
C ILE A 112 -3.13 10.47 55.75
N LYS A 113 -2.28 10.32 56.77
CA LYS A 113 -1.12 9.43 56.71
C LYS A 113 -1.54 7.97 56.53
N ASP A 114 -2.50 7.49 57.32
CA ASP A 114 -3.02 6.12 57.20
C ASP A 114 -3.66 5.86 55.82
N ILE A 115 -4.41 6.83 55.28
CA ILE A 115 -4.97 6.74 53.92
C ILE A 115 -3.85 6.68 52.88
N LYS A 116 -2.81 7.50 53.02
CA LYS A 116 -1.66 7.50 52.11
C LYS A 116 -0.93 6.16 52.15
N ASP A 117 -0.63 5.65 53.35
CA ASP A 117 0.06 4.37 53.54
C ASP A 117 -0.78 3.20 52.96
N LYS A 118 -2.10 3.22 53.14
CA LYS A 118 -3.02 2.26 52.50
C LYS A 118 -3.10 2.40 50.99
N ALA A 119 -3.07 3.62 50.46
CA ALA A 119 -3.08 3.86 49.02
C ALA A 119 -1.78 3.36 48.37
N GLU A 120 -0.63 3.54 49.01
CA GLU A 120 0.66 3.02 48.55
C GLU A 120 0.69 1.49 48.56
N GLN A 121 0.21 0.86 49.64
CA GLN A 121 0.02 -0.60 49.67
C GLN A 121 -0.96 -1.09 48.59
N SER A 122 -2.04 -0.35 48.34
CA SER A 122 -2.99 -0.68 47.29
C SER A 122 -2.38 -0.52 45.88
N GLU A 123 -1.51 0.47 45.66
CA GLU A 123 -0.81 0.64 44.40
C GLU A 123 0.18 -0.52 44.17
N GLU A 124 0.94 -0.90 45.19
CA GLU A 124 1.89 -2.01 45.12
C GLU A 124 1.18 -3.33 44.78
N THR A 125 0.08 -3.65 45.48
CA THR A 125 -0.72 -4.85 45.19
C THR A 125 -1.30 -4.85 43.77
N VAL A 126 -1.82 -3.72 43.27
CA VAL A 126 -2.31 -3.61 41.89
C VAL A 126 -1.18 -3.78 40.88
N LYS A 127 0.02 -3.25 41.18
CA LYS A 127 1.21 -3.40 40.33
C LYS A 127 1.66 -4.87 40.24
N GLU A 128 1.57 -5.61 41.34
CA GLU A 128 1.83 -7.06 41.33
C GLU A 128 0.79 -7.82 40.52
N ILE A 129 -0.51 -7.55 40.74
CA ILE A 129 -1.60 -8.18 39.99
C ILE A 129 -1.45 -7.94 38.49
N THR A 130 -1.16 -6.71 38.07
CA THR A 130 -0.99 -6.36 36.65
C THR A 130 0.25 -7.00 36.03
N ARG A 131 1.34 -7.16 36.80
CA ARG A 131 2.52 -7.92 36.37
C ARG A 131 2.16 -9.38 36.09
N ASP A 132 1.41 -10.02 36.99
CA ASP A 132 1.05 -11.42 36.87
C ASP A 132 0.06 -11.65 35.71
N ILE A 133 -0.90 -10.73 35.51
CA ILE A 133 -1.78 -10.73 34.32
C ILE A 133 -0.97 -10.67 33.03
N LYS A 134 0.06 -9.81 32.98
CA LYS A 134 0.93 -9.69 31.81
C LYS A 134 1.72 -10.99 31.55
N GLN A 135 2.23 -11.63 32.60
CA GLN A 135 2.89 -12.93 32.47
C GLN A 135 1.92 -14.00 31.95
N LEU A 136 0.68 -14.02 32.44
CA LEU A 136 -0.36 -14.94 32.00
C LEU A 136 -0.73 -14.71 30.53
N ASP A 137 -0.82 -13.45 30.10
CA ASP A 137 -1.08 -13.11 28.70
C ASP A 137 0.06 -13.58 27.78
N PHE A 138 1.32 -13.37 28.17
CA PHE A 138 2.46 -13.92 27.45
C PHE A 138 2.42 -15.45 27.39
N ALA A 139 2.11 -16.12 28.50
CA ALA A 139 1.99 -17.57 28.53
C ALA A 139 0.86 -18.06 27.60
N LYS A 140 -0.31 -17.43 27.65
CA LYS A 140 -1.44 -17.74 26.78
C LYS A 140 -1.06 -17.57 25.31
N ARG A 141 -0.47 -16.42 24.94
CA ARG A 141 -0.08 -16.14 23.55
C ARG A 141 0.96 -17.14 23.04
N ASN A 142 1.96 -17.45 23.85
CA ASN A 142 2.98 -18.45 23.50
C ASN A 142 2.37 -19.84 23.36
N LEU A 143 1.49 -20.26 24.27
CA LEU A 143 0.80 -21.55 24.18
C LEU A 143 -0.08 -21.63 22.93
N THR A 144 -0.86 -20.59 22.63
CA THR A 144 -1.67 -20.54 21.41
C THR A 144 -0.79 -20.64 20.17
N ALA A 145 0.30 -19.88 20.08
CA ALA A 145 1.22 -19.93 18.95
C ALA A 145 1.86 -21.33 18.80
N SER A 146 2.26 -21.95 19.90
CA SER A 146 2.82 -23.32 19.92
C SER A 146 1.80 -24.36 19.47
N ILE A 147 0.56 -24.30 19.97
CA ILE A 147 -0.51 -25.23 19.57
C ILE A 147 -0.84 -25.07 18.09
N THR A 148 -0.99 -23.83 17.60
CA THR A 148 -1.26 -23.57 16.18
C THR A 148 -0.12 -24.07 15.30
N SER A 149 1.14 -23.83 15.69
CA SER A 149 2.31 -24.29 14.94
C SER A 149 2.40 -25.81 14.92
N LEU A 150 2.17 -26.47 16.06
CA LEU A 150 2.18 -27.93 16.15
C LEU A 150 1.07 -28.57 15.32
N ASN A 151 -0.15 -28.01 15.35
CA ASN A 151 -1.25 -28.48 14.52
C ASN A 151 -0.95 -28.33 13.02
N LYS A 152 -0.39 -27.18 12.60
CA LYS A 152 0.04 -26.98 11.21
C LYS A 152 1.12 -27.98 10.79
N LEU A 153 2.08 -28.26 11.68
CA LEU A 153 3.13 -29.25 11.41
C LEU A 153 2.57 -30.66 11.30
N HIS A 154 1.63 -31.04 12.18
CA HIS A 154 0.96 -32.33 12.12
C HIS A 154 0.17 -32.49 10.81
N VAL A 155 -0.60 -31.46 10.41
CA VAL A 155 -1.31 -31.44 9.12
C VAL A 155 -0.31 -31.57 7.97
N LEU A 156 0.78 -30.81 8.00
CA LEU A 156 1.80 -30.84 6.94
C LEU A 156 2.39 -32.24 6.76
N VAL A 157 2.81 -32.91 7.84
CA VAL A 157 3.36 -34.27 7.77
C VAL A 157 2.36 -35.25 7.15
N GLY A 158 1.11 -35.26 7.62
CA GLY A 158 0.08 -36.16 7.07
C GLY A 158 -0.30 -35.86 5.61
N GLU A 159 -0.30 -34.59 5.23
CA GLU A 159 -0.57 -34.17 3.85
C GLU A 159 0.60 -34.50 2.91
N VAL A 160 1.86 -34.41 3.35
CA VAL A 160 3.03 -34.82 2.56
C VAL A 160 3.02 -36.33 2.29
N ASP A 161 2.69 -37.15 3.30
CA ASP A 161 2.53 -38.60 3.11
C ASP A 161 1.40 -38.93 2.13
N SER A 162 0.29 -38.22 2.24
CA SER A 162 -0.84 -38.36 1.33
C SER A 162 -0.48 -37.95 -0.10
N LEU A 163 0.24 -36.83 -0.26
CA LEU A 163 0.73 -36.32 -1.54
C LEU A 163 1.63 -37.35 -2.22
N LYS A 164 2.56 -37.95 -1.47
CA LYS A 164 3.45 -39.01 -1.96
C LYS A 164 2.67 -40.23 -2.48
N SER A 165 1.61 -40.63 -1.79
CA SER A 165 0.73 -41.71 -2.26
C SER A 165 -0.04 -41.35 -3.54
N LEU A 166 -0.56 -40.13 -3.64
CA LEU A 166 -1.28 -39.66 -4.82
C LEU A 166 -0.37 -39.53 -6.05
N THR A 167 0.87 -39.04 -5.85
CA THR A 167 1.90 -38.95 -6.90
C THR A 167 2.16 -40.32 -7.53
N GLN A 168 2.32 -41.36 -6.70
CA GLN A 168 2.51 -42.75 -7.17
C GLN A 168 1.32 -43.29 -7.96
N LYS A 169 0.09 -42.92 -7.57
CA LYS A 169 -1.15 -43.32 -8.27
C LYS A 169 -1.45 -42.45 -9.50
N LYS A 170 -0.67 -41.40 -9.74
CA LYS A 170 -0.85 -40.42 -10.82
C LYS A 170 -2.23 -39.72 -10.80
N GLN A 171 -2.81 -39.50 -9.63
CA GLN A 171 -4.12 -38.84 -9.49
C GLN A 171 -3.96 -37.31 -9.47
N TYR A 172 -3.68 -36.72 -10.63
CA TYR A 172 -3.32 -35.29 -10.72
C TYR A 172 -4.42 -34.34 -10.23
N GLY A 173 -5.70 -34.66 -10.41
CA GLY A 173 -6.80 -33.79 -9.95
C GLY A 173 -6.79 -33.52 -8.44
N GLU A 174 -6.50 -34.53 -7.61
CA GLU A 174 -6.44 -34.37 -6.15
C GLU A 174 -5.12 -33.74 -5.68
N ILE A 175 -4.05 -33.92 -6.46
CA ILE A 175 -2.72 -33.40 -6.15
C ILE A 175 -2.72 -31.87 -6.13
N VAL A 176 -3.45 -31.20 -7.04
CA VAL A 176 -3.47 -29.73 -7.14
C VAL A 176 -3.83 -29.08 -5.80
N LEU A 177 -4.96 -29.48 -5.22
CA LEU A 177 -5.47 -28.86 -3.99
C LEU A 177 -4.56 -29.14 -2.80
N LYS A 178 -4.06 -30.38 -2.69
CA LYS A 178 -3.15 -30.75 -1.60
C LYS A 178 -1.81 -30.05 -1.71
N LEU A 179 -1.25 -29.96 -2.92
CA LEU A 179 0.00 -29.27 -3.17
C LEU A 179 -0.12 -27.77 -2.82
N GLN A 180 -1.20 -27.10 -3.23
CA GLN A 180 -1.43 -25.69 -2.87
C GLN A 180 -1.50 -25.50 -1.35
N ALA A 181 -2.26 -26.35 -0.64
CA ALA A 181 -2.37 -26.28 0.81
C ALA A 181 -1.02 -26.51 1.50
N ILE A 182 -0.23 -27.49 1.02
CA ILE A 182 1.12 -27.76 1.52
C ILE A 182 2.03 -26.55 1.27
N MET A 183 2.03 -25.95 0.08
CA MET A 183 2.85 -24.78 -0.23
C MET A 183 2.52 -23.58 0.67
N GLU A 184 1.24 -23.33 0.96
CA GLU A 184 0.82 -22.26 1.88
C GLU A 184 1.31 -22.52 3.31
N VAL A 185 1.19 -23.76 3.80
CA VAL A 185 1.67 -24.15 5.13
C VAL A 185 3.20 -24.11 5.19
N MET A 186 3.90 -24.53 4.14
CA MET A 186 5.36 -24.43 4.02
C MET A 186 5.84 -22.99 4.06
N GLN A 187 5.09 -22.04 3.47
CA GLN A 187 5.42 -20.61 3.54
C GLN A 187 5.40 -20.11 5.00
N TYR A 188 4.45 -20.55 5.81
CA TYR A 188 4.41 -20.24 7.25
C TYR A 188 5.65 -20.78 7.99
N PHE A 189 6.19 -21.93 7.58
CA PHE A 189 7.36 -22.54 8.21
C PHE A 189 8.71 -22.03 7.67
N SER A 190 8.72 -21.10 6.71
CA SER A 190 9.95 -20.53 6.14
C SER A 190 10.88 -19.89 7.17
N SER A 191 10.34 -19.30 8.24
CA SER A 191 11.14 -18.75 9.35
C SER A 191 11.67 -19.79 10.33
N TYR A 192 11.26 -21.05 10.20
CA TYR A 192 11.62 -22.17 11.08
C TYR A 192 12.60 -23.15 10.42
N MET A 193 13.22 -22.78 9.29
CA MET A 193 14.11 -23.63 8.49
C MET A 193 15.43 -24.00 9.19
N ASP A 194 15.74 -23.36 10.32
CA ASP A 194 16.87 -23.75 11.19
C ASP A 194 16.60 -25.09 11.90
N ILE A 195 15.34 -25.51 12.01
CA ILE A 195 14.95 -26.77 12.63
C ILE A 195 15.15 -27.90 11.59
N PRO A 196 15.99 -28.91 11.88
CA PRO A 196 16.38 -29.91 10.89
C PRO A 196 15.20 -30.72 10.36
N GLN A 197 14.21 -31.06 11.20
CA GLN A 197 13.03 -31.82 10.79
C GLN A 197 12.14 -31.03 9.82
N ILE A 198 12.00 -29.72 10.01
CA ILE A 198 11.23 -28.86 9.11
C ILE A 198 11.97 -28.71 7.79
N LYS A 199 13.29 -28.56 7.83
CA LYS A 199 14.13 -28.51 6.64
C LYS A 199 14.08 -29.81 5.84
N GLU A 200 14.09 -30.97 6.51
CA GLU A 200 13.92 -32.27 5.89
C GLU A 200 12.56 -32.37 5.19
N LEU A 201 11.47 -32.03 5.89
CA LEU A 201 10.12 -32.02 5.34
C LEU A 201 9.99 -31.06 4.14
N SER A 202 10.59 -29.87 4.22
CA SER A 202 10.69 -28.93 3.09
C SER A 202 11.41 -29.53 1.90
N SER A 203 12.48 -30.30 2.14
CA SER A 203 13.26 -30.93 1.10
C SER A 203 12.48 -32.08 0.45
N GLU A 204 11.71 -32.83 1.24
CA GLU A 204 10.81 -33.86 0.73
C GLU A 204 9.70 -33.28 -0.16
N VAL A 205 9.07 -32.18 0.26
CA VAL A 205 8.07 -31.47 -0.56
C VAL A 205 8.69 -31.02 -1.89
N HIS A 206 9.87 -30.39 -1.83
CA HIS A 206 10.55 -29.96 -3.05
C HIS A 206 10.95 -31.12 -3.96
N GLN A 207 11.36 -32.25 -3.38
CA GLN A 207 11.66 -33.46 -4.14
C GLN A 207 10.39 -34.01 -4.83
N ILE A 208 9.24 -33.97 -4.17
CA ILE A 208 7.95 -34.35 -4.77
C ILE A 208 7.57 -33.39 -5.90
N GLU A 209 7.78 -32.09 -5.75
CA GLU A 209 7.55 -31.11 -6.82
C GLU A 209 8.38 -31.43 -8.08
N ILE A 210 9.67 -31.74 -7.90
CA ILE A 210 10.56 -32.13 -9.00
C ILE A 210 10.10 -33.45 -9.64
N GLU A 211 9.74 -34.44 -8.82
CA GLU A 211 9.24 -35.73 -9.29
C GLU A 211 7.95 -35.56 -10.09
N LEU A 212 6.99 -34.77 -9.60
CA LEU A 212 5.75 -34.45 -10.30
C LEU A 212 6.00 -33.74 -11.62
N ALA A 213 6.89 -32.75 -11.64
CA ALA A 213 7.28 -32.03 -12.85
C ALA A 213 7.84 -32.99 -13.92
N GLN A 214 8.74 -33.88 -13.52
CA GLN A 214 9.34 -34.88 -14.40
C GLN A 214 8.32 -35.91 -14.87
N GLN A 215 7.48 -36.41 -13.96
CA GLN A 215 6.46 -37.42 -14.24
C GLN A 215 5.41 -36.89 -15.21
N ILE A 216 4.86 -35.70 -14.97
CA ILE A 216 3.87 -35.08 -15.86
C ILE A 216 4.52 -34.82 -17.22
N THR A 217 5.74 -34.27 -17.27
CA THR A 217 6.46 -34.03 -18.53
C THR A 217 6.69 -35.33 -19.32
N SER A 218 7.02 -36.43 -18.63
CA SER A 218 7.18 -37.74 -19.26
C SER A 218 5.86 -38.28 -19.79
N ASP A 219 4.77 -38.17 -19.03
CA ASP A 219 3.44 -38.60 -19.44
C ASP A 219 2.96 -37.81 -20.68
N PHE A 220 3.25 -36.50 -20.76
CA PHE A 220 3.03 -35.70 -21.96
C PHE A 220 3.83 -36.24 -23.15
N LYS A 221 5.14 -36.46 -22.98
CA LYS A 221 6.00 -37.00 -24.05
C LYS A 221 5.50 -38.34 -24.57
N GLU A 222 5.07 -39.23 -23.70
CA GLU A 222 4.56 -40.55 -24.06
C GLU A 222 3.21 -40.45 -24.79
N ALA A 223 2.26 -39.67 -24.26
CA ALA A 223 0.93 -39.52 -24.86
C ALA A 223 0.99 -38.94 -26.29
N PHE A 224 1.88 -37.99 -26.53
CA PHE A 224 2.05 -37.36 -27.84
C PHE A 224 2.95 -38.17 -28.79
N SER A 225 3.77 -39.12 -28.29
CA SER A 225 4.53 -40.04 -29.14
C SER A 225 3.72 -41.28 -29.54
N GLY A 226 2.81 -41.75 -28.69
CA GLY A 226 2.03 -42.97 -28.88
C GLY A 226 0.57 -42.78 -29.35
N GLN A 227 0.10 -41.53 -29.50
CA GLN A 227 -1.28 -41.19 -29.88
C GLN A 227 -2.36 -41.97 -29.10
N ASN A 228 -2.25 -42.04 -27.77
CA ASN A 228 -3.16 -42.84 -26.95
C ASN A 228 -4.16 -41.93 -26.22
N PRO A 229 -5.37 -41.70 -26.77
CA PRO A 229 -6.29 -40.65 -26.31
C PRO A 229 -6.89 -40.89 -24.92
N LYS A 230 -6.71 -42.09 -24.36
CA LYS A 230 -7.21 -42.46 -23.02
C LYS A 230 -6.54 -41.68 -21.88
N HIS A 231 -5.39 -41.06 -22.12
CA HIS A 231 -4.64 -40.31 -21.10
C HIS A 231 -4.92 -38.80 -21.09
N PHE A 232 -5.73 -38.27 -22.02
CA PHE A 232 -5.92 -36.81 -22.13
C PHE A 232 -6.64 -36.16 -20.94
N ALA A 233 -7.60 -36.86 -20.30
CA ALA A 233 -8.24 -36.35 -19.08
C ALA A 233 -7.22 -36.18 -17.94
N GLN A 234 -6.38 -37.19 -17.75
CA GLN A 234 -5.30 -37.17 -16.76
C GLN A 234 -4.26 -36.07 -17.05
N LEU A 235 -3.93 -35.84 -18.33
CA LEU A 235 -3.02 -34.76 -18.72
C LEU A 235 -3.62 -33.37 -18.49
N THR A 236 -4.93 -33.21 -18.67
CA THR A 236 -5.64 -31.97 -18.38
C THR A 236 -5.53 -31.62 -16.90
N GLU A 237 -5.74 -32.61 -16.03
CA GLU A 237 -5.49 -32.46 -14.59
C GLU A 237 -4.01 -32.19 -14.28
N GLY A 238 -3.09 -32.83 -15.01
CA GLY A 238 -1.64 -32.57 -14.93
C GLY A 238 -1.25 -31.14 -15.29
N CYS A 239 -1.93 -30.50 -16.24
CA CYS A 239 -1.76 -29.08 -16.55
C CYS A 239 -2.11 -28.18 -15.37
N LEU A 240 -3.13 -28.54 -14.59
CA LEU A 240 -3.50 -27.78 -13.38
C LEU A 240 -2.39 -27.88 -12.32
N VAL A 241 -1.81 -29.07 -12.13
CA VAL A 241 -0.66 -29.27 -11.22
C VAL A 241 0.55 -28.44 -11.70
N LEU A 242 0.87 -28.49 -13.00
CA LEU A 242 1.96 -27.70 -13.58
C LEU A 242 1.77 -26.19 -13.48
N SER A 243 0.51 -25.72 -13.41
CA SER A 243 0.22 -24.30 -13.23
C SER A 243 0.49 -23.81 -11.81
N VAL A 244 0.51 -24.73 -10.83
CA VAL A 244 0.83 -24.44 -9.42
C VAL A 244 2.33 -24.58 -9.15
N LEU A 245 3.00 -25.48 -9.87
CA LEU A 245 4.46 -25.67 -9.80
C LEU A 245 5.24 -24.46 -10.35
N ASP A 246 6.57 -24.55 -10.29
CA ASP A 246 7.47 -23.51 -10.82
C ASP A 246 7.14 -23.18 -12.30
N PRO A 247 6.89 -21.89 -12.64
CA PRO A 247 6.64 -21.45 -14.01
C PRO A 247 7.68 -21.89 -15.04
N LYS A 248 8.92 -22.17 -14.60
CA LYS A 248 9.98 -22.69 -15.45
C LYS A 248 9.63 -24.05 -16.05
N VAL A 249 9.04 -24.96 -15.28
CA VAL A 249 8.64 -26.30 -15.75
C VAL A 249 7.58 -26.17 -16.85
N LYS A 250 6.57 -25.31 -16.63
CA LYS A 250 5.56 -24.98 -17.64
C LYS A 250 6.21 -24.43 -18.91
N LYS A 251 7.17 -23.51 -18.80
CA LYS A 251 7.89 -22.95 -19.95
C LYS A 251 8.66 -24.01 -20.73
N ASP A 252 9.38 -24.89 -20.04
CA ASP A 252 10.17 -25.96 -20.67
C ASP A 252 9.28 -26.97 -21.40
N LEU A 253 8.16 -27.37 -20.79
CA LEU A 253 7.16 -28.24 -21.41
C LEU A 253 6.56 -27.60 -22.66
N LEU A 254 6.12 -26.34 -22.57
CA LEU A 254 5.54 -25.61 -23.69
C LEU A 254 6.54 -25.45 -24.85
N THR A 255 7.81 -25.16 -24.54
CA THR A 255 8.87 -25.03 -25.54
C THR A 255 9.07 -26.35 -26.28
N TRP A 256 9.16 -27.47 -25.55
CA TRP A 256 9.24 -28.80 -26.14
C TRP A 256 8.00 -29.10 -27.00
N PHE A 257 6.81 -28.86 -26.48
CA PHE A 257 5.55 -29.19 -27.14
C PHE A 257 5.38 -28.42 -28.46
N VAL A 258 5.61 -27.10 -28.45
CA VAL A 258 5.57 -26.26 -29.65
C VAL A 258 6.62 -26.72 -30.67
N GLY A 259 7.80 -27.13 -30.21
CA GLY A 259 8.83 -27.71 -31.06
C GLY A 259 8.37 -29.00 -31.77
N VAL A 260 7.67 -29.89 -31.05
CA VAL A 260 7.09 -31.10 -31.64
C VAL A 260 6.03 -30.77 -32.69
N GLN A 261 5.14 -29.80 -32.40
CA GLN A 261 4.11 -29.37 -33.36
C GLN A 261 4.70 -28.83 -34.67
N LEU A 262 5.84 -28.14 -34.60
CA LEU A 262 6.51 -27.55 -35.76
C LEU A 262 7.56 -28.49 -36.41
N GLN A 263 7.72 -29.72 -35.93
CA GLN A 263 8.69 -30.67 -36.48
C GLN A 263 8.37 -31.04 -37.94
N GLU A 264 7.09 -31.28 -38.25
CA GLU A 264 6.66 -31.56 -39.63
C GLU A 264 6.93 -30.37 -40.55
N TYR A 265 6.67 -29.14 -40.06
CA TYR A 265 6.98 -27.91 -40.81
C TYR A 265 8.45 -27.80 -41.16
N ALA A 266 9.34 -28.02 -40.18
CA ALA A 266 10.78 -27.96 -40.37
C ALA A 266 11.26 -28.95 -41.45
N HIS A 267 10.66 -30.15 -41.53
CA HIS A 267 10.98 -31.13 -42.57
C HIS A 267 10.40 -30.75 -43.95
N LEU A 268 9.16 -30.26 -44.00
CA LEU A 268 8.50 -29.91 -45.26
C LEU A 268 9.16 -28.73 -45.95
N PHE A 269 9.61 -27.73 -45.18
CA PHE A 269 10.15 -26.48 -45.70
C PHE A 269 11.67 -26.32 -45.45
N ASP A 270 12.36 -27.45 -45.31
CA ASP A 270 13.83 -27.53 -45.28
C ASP A 270 14.44 -26.84 -46.51
N GLU A 271 15.65 -26.31 -46.34
CA GLU A 271 16.31 -25.50 -47.37
C GLU A 271 16.53 -26.22 -48.71
N ASN A 272 16.55 -27.56 -48.69
CA ASN A 272 16.77 -28.38 -49.87
C ASN A 272 15.46 -28.70 -50.63
N GLN A 273 14.31 -28.35 -50.09
CA GLN A 273 13.02 -28.62 -50.70
C GLN A 273 12.58 -27.46 -51.62
N ASP A 274 12.13 -27.78 -52.84
CA ASP A 274 11.63 -26.78 -53.80
C ASP A 274 10.36 -26.04 -53.34
N ILE A 275 9.70 -26.55 -52.29
CA ILE A 275 8.54 -25.90 -51.67
C ILE A 275 8.93 -24.79 -50.69
N ALA A 276 10.20 -24.74 -50.28
CA ALA A 276 10.72 -23.80 -49.29
C ALA A 276 11.00 -22.40 -49.86
N TRP A 277 11.10 -22.28 -51.18
CA TRP A 277 11.45 -21.04 -51.87
C TRP A 277 10.34 -19.98 -51.84
N LEU A 278 10.71 -18.71 -52.06
CA LEU A 278 9.85 -17.54 -51.92
C LEU A 278 8.62 -17.55 -52.84
N ASP A 279 8.71 -18.21 -54.00
CA ASP A 279 7.60 -18.31 -54.97
C ASP A 279 6.38 -19.03 -54.36
N LYS A 280 6.62 -19.91 -53.38
CA LYS A 280 5.62 -20.72 -52.70
C LYS A 280 5.44 -20.33 -51.23
N ILE A 281 5.80 -19.09 -50.84
CA ILE A 281 5.66 -18.62 -49.46
C ILE A 281 4.23 -18.77 -48.90
N ASP A 282 3.22 -18.63 -49.77
CA ASP A 282 1.81 -18.87 -49.42
C ASP A 282 1.55 -20.26 -48.84
N LYS A 283 2.32 -21.27 -49.25
CA LYS A 283 2.18 -22.64 -48.73
C LYS A 283 2.60 -22.73 -47.26
N ARG A 284 3.58 -21.94 -46.81
CA ARG A 284 3.96 -21.86 -45.39
C ARG A 284 2.79 -21.33 -44.55
N TYR A 285 2.16 -20.26 -45.05
CA TYR A 285 1.01 -19.64 -44.36
C TYR A 285 -0.23 -20.52 -44.39
N THR A 286 -0.53 -21.18 -45.51
CA THR A 286 -1.64 -22.14 -45.56
C THR A 286 -1.41 -23.33 -44.65
N TRP A 287 -0.16 -23.82 -44.56
CA TRP A 287 0.20 -24.92 -43.65
C TRP A 287 -0.11 -24.57 -42.20
N ILE A 288 0.38 -23.43 -41.70
CA ILE A 288 0.16 -23.06 -40.28
C ILE A 288 -1.31 -22.81 -39.98
N LYS A 289 -2.07 -22.21 -40.91
CA LYS A 289 -3.51 -22.01 -40.75
C LYS A 289 -4.24 -23.33 -40.54
N LYS A 290 -3.98 -24.31 -41.41
CA LYS A 290 -4.55 -25.65 -41.30
C LYS A 290 -4.10 -26.35 -40.01
N HIS A 291 -2.81 -26.27 -39.71
CA HIS A 291 -2.23 -26.90 -38.52
C HIS A 291 -2.85 -26.36 -37.22
N LEU A 292 -3.07 -25.04 -37.12
CA LEU A 292 -3.72 -24.42 -35.96
C LEU A 292 -5.18 -24.89 -35.80
N MET A 293 -5.95 -25.00 -36.89
CA MET A 293 -7.30 -25.56 -36.83
C MET A 293 -7.29 -27.03 -36.36
N ASP A 294 -6.43 -27.84 -36.96
CA ASP A 294 -6.31 -29.27 -36.63
C ASP A 294 -5.87 -29.45 -35.17
N PHE A 295 -4.99 -28.57 -34.67
CA PHE A 295 -4.55 -28.52 -33.28
C PHE A 295 -5.71 -28.18 -32.34
N GLU A 296 -6.43 -27.07 -32.60
CA GLU A 296 -7.55 -26.62 -31.76
C GLU A 296 -8.65 -27.69 -31.69
N GLN A 297 -8.96 -28.34 -32.82
CA GLN A 297 -9.94 -29.41 -32.87
C GLN A 297 -9.54 -30.64 -32.05
N LYS A 298 -8.25 -31.01 -32.04
CA LYS A 298 -7.76 -32.24 -31.40
C LYS A 298 -7.38 -32.04 -29.93
N PHE A 299 -6.82 -30.88 -29.58
CA PHE A 299 -6.14 -30.67 -28.30
C PHE A 299 -6.64 -29.43 -27.55
N GLY A 300 -7.57 -28.65 -28.11
CA GLY A 300 -8.07 -27.42 -27.48
C GLY A 300 -8.66 -27.61 -26.07
N ASN A 301 -9.19 -28.81 -25.77
CA ASN A 301 -9.80 -29.11 -24.47
C ASN A 301 -8.80 -29.66 -23.43
N ILE A 302 -7.56 -29.95 -23.81
CA ILE A 302 -6.57 -30.57 -22.91
C ILE A 302 -5.82 -29.49 -22.13
N PHE A 303 -5.55 -28.37 -22.78
CA PHE A 303 -4.74 -27.31 -22.21
C PHE A 303 -5.63 -26.18 -21.68
N PRO A 304 -5.26 -25.58 -20.53
CA PRO A 304 -5.93 -24.37 -20.06
C PRO A 304 -5.85 -23.24 -21.09
N LEU A 305 -6.95 -22.49 -21.23
CA LEU A 305 -7.05 -21.41 -22.22
C LEU A 305 -6.00 -20.31 -21.99
N ASP A 306 -5.67 -20.01 -20.73
CA ASP A 306 -4.67 -19.01 -20.33
C ASP A 306 -3.23 -19.38 -20.76
N TRP A 307 -2.98 -20.62 -21.21
CA TRP A 307 -1.68 -21.01 -21.72
C TRP A 307 -1.42 -20.49 -23.13
N GLU A 308 -2.49 -20.13 -23.87
CA GLU A 308 -2.45 -19.50 -25.19
C GLU A 308 -1.56 -20.28 -26.19
N ILE A 309 -1.73 -21.60 -26.24
CA ILE A 309 -0.83 -22.48 -27.01
C ILE A 309 -0.90 -22.22 -28.52
N SER A 310 -2.10 -21.96 -29.06
CA SER A 310 -2.27 -21.58 -30.47
C SER A 310 -1.44 -20.35 -30.83
N GLU A 311 -1.42 -19.34 -29.94
CA GLU A 311 -0.62 -18.13 -30.12
C GLU A 311 0.88 -18.48 -30.06
N ARG A 312 1.32 -19.29 -29.09
CA ARG A 312 2.72 -19.72 -28.97
C ARG A 312 3.22 -20.48 -30.20
N ILE A 313 2.39 -21.36 -30.76
CA ILE A 313 2.70 -22.08 -32.00
C ILE A 313 2.86 -21.08 -33.15
N ALA A 314 1.96 -20.10 -33.28
CA ALA A 314 2.04 -19.07 -34.32
C ALA A 314 3.29 -18.19 -34.17
N VAL A 315 3.63 -17.76 -32.96
CA VAL A 315 4.84 -16.96 -32.68
C VAL A 315 6.10 -17.75 -33.02
N GLN A 316 6.19 -19.01 -32.57
CA GLN A 316 7.35 -19.84 -32.87
C GLN A 316 7.47 -20.16 -34.36
N PHE A 317 6.34 -20.41 -35.04
CA PHE A 317 6.30 -20.54 -36.49
C PHE A 317 6.86 -19.29 -37.18
N CYS A 318 6.48 -18.09 -36.74
CA CYS A 318 7.01 -16.84 -37.31
C CYS A 318 8.52 -16.73 -37.12
N ASN A 319 9.03 -17.04 -35.92
CA ASN A 319 10.46 -17.01 -35.63
C ASN A 319 11.26 -17.99 -36.51
N VAL A 320 10.82 -19.25 -36.58
CA VAL A 320 11.45 -20.28 -37.42
C VAL A 320 11.40 -19.86 -38.90
N THR A 321 10.24 -19.41 -39.37
CA THR A 321 10.07 -18.96 -40.76
C THR A 321 10.99 -17.78 -41.08
N ARG A 322 11.14 -16.80 -40.17
CA ARG A 322 12.06 -15.68 -40.36
C ARG A 322 13.49 -16.18 -40.53
N GLU A 323 13.94 -17.08 -39.67
CA GLU A 323 15.30 -17.63 -39.71
C GLU A 323 15.54 -18.43 -41.00
N ASP A 324 14.61 -19.31 -41.37
CA ASP A 324 14.72 -20.13 -42.58
C ASP A 324 14.73 -19.27 -43.84
N LEU A 325 13.82 -18.28 -43.94
CA LEU A 325 13.79 -17.36 -45.08
C LEU A 325 15.05 -16.51 -45.14
N SER A 326 15.59 -16.07 -44.00
CA SER A 326 16.84 -15.30 -43.96
C SER A 326 18.01 -16.12 -44.54
N LYS A 327 18.14 -17.40 -44.14
CA LYS A 327 19.18 -18.31 -44.66
C LYS A 327 18.98 -18.61 -46.15
N LEU A 328 17.75 -18.91 -46.56
CA LEU A 328 17.41 -19.21 -47.96
C LEU A 328 17.71 -18.05 -48.90
N MET A 329 17.27 -16.84 -48.54
CA MET A 329 17.54 -15.64 -49.32
C MET A 329 19.02 -15.30 -49.38
N GLN A 330 19.77 -15.57 -48.30
CA GLN A 330 21.21 -15.33 -48.28
C GLN A 330 21.95 -16.24 -49.25
N LYS A 331 21.55 -17.51 -49.33
CA LYS A 331 22.17 -18.53 -50.20
C LYS A 331 21.85 -18.32 -51.68
N ARG A 332 20.61 -17.94 -51.99
CA ARG A 332 20.10 -17.77 -53.37
C ARG A 332 19.86 -16.30 -53.74
N ARG A 333 20.70 -15.38 -53.22
CA ARG A 333 20.51 -13.94 -53.38
C ARG A 333 20.38 -13.50 -54.85
N VAL A 334 21.11 -14.15 -55.75
CA VAL A 334 21.12 -13.82 -57.19
C VAL A 334 19.82 -14.21 -57.89
N GLU A 335 19.06 -15.15 -57.33
CA GLU A 335 17.77 -15.61 -57.88
C GLU A 335 16.59 -14.72 -57.45
N ILE A 336 16.83 -13.69 -56.63
CA ILE A 336 15.79 -12.79 -56.12
C ILE A 336 15.61 -11.62 -57.10
N ASP A 337 14.47 -11.60 -57.78
CA ASP A 337 14.02 -10.43 -58.54
C ASP A 337 13.03 -9.58 -57.73
N VAL A 338 12.76 -8.37 -58.23
CA VAL A 338 11.90 -7.41 -57.52
C VAL A 338 10.45 -7.87 -57.45
N LYS A 339 9.95 -8.56 -58.48
CA LYS A 339 8.57 -9.03 -58.50
C LYS A 339 8.35 -10.11 -57.44
N LEU A 340 9.30 -11.05 -57.33
CA LEU A 340 9.31 -12.11 -56.33
C LEU A 340 9.45 -11.55 -54.92
N LEU A 341 10.34 -10.56 -54.73
CA LEU A 341 10.53 -9.92 -53.43
C LEU A 341 9.26 -9.17 -52.98
N LEU A 342 8.66 -8.35 -53.84
CA LEU A 342 7.42 -7.64 -53.52
C LEU A 342 6.25 -8.59 -53.29
N TYR A 343 6.15 -9.65 -54.08
CA TYR A 343 5.19 -10.72 -53.87
C TYR A 343 5.34 -11.34 -52.47
N ALA A 344 6.56 -11.74 -52.10
CA ALA A 344 6.82 -12.35 -50.80
C ALA A 344 6.50 -11.40 -49.65
N ILE A 345 6.95 -10.14 -49.70
CA ILE A 345 6.65 -9.11 -48.70
C ILE A 345 5.14 -8.93 -48.56
N GLN A 346 4.41 -8.76 -49.66
CA GLN A 346 2.96 -8.56 -49.63
C GLN A 346 2.23 -9.74 -48.98
N ARG A 347 2.61 -10.97 -49.32
CA ARG A 347 2.02 -12.18 -48.71
C ARG A 347 2.34 -12.27 -47.22
N THR A 348 3.57 -11.97 -46.81
CA THR A 348 3.97 -11.95 -45.41
C THR A 348 3.22 -10.90 -44.61
N THR A 349 3.12 -9.66 -45.10
CA THR A 349 2.39 -8.59 -44.42
C THR A 349 0.90 -8.93 -44.25
N ASN A 350 0.27 -9.51 -45.27
CA ASN A 350 -1.13 -9.95 -45.16
C ASN A 350 -1.30 -11.05 -44.10
N PHE A 351 -0.35 -11.98 -44.00
CA PHE A 351 -0.36 -13.02 -42.98
C PHE A 351 -0.14 -12.45 -41.56
N GLU A 352 0.84 -11.57 -41.37
CA GLU A 352 1.08 -10.91 -40.07
C GLU A 352 -0.13 -10.10 -39.60
N ASN A 353 -0.81 -9.41 -40.51
CA ASN A 353 -2.05 -8.70 -40.22
C ASN A 353 -3.18 -9.65 -39.81
N LEU A 354 -3.26 -10.84 -40.40
CA LEU A 354 -4.23 -11.87 -40.00
C LEU A 354 -3.93 -12.39 -38.59
N LEU A 355 -2.66 -12.64 -38.26
CA LEU A 355 -2.27 -13.04 -36.90
C LEU A 355 -2.58 -11.94 -35.87
N ALA A 356 -2.30 -10.68 -36.19
CA ALA A 356 -2.61 -9.55 -35.32
C ALA A 356 -4.12 -9.36 -35.07
N LYS A 357 -4.98 -9.82 -35.98
CA LYS A 357 -6.44 -9.83 -35.78
C LYS A 357 -6.91 -11.01 -34.92
N ARG A 358 -6.22 -12.15 -34.98
CA ARG A 358 -6.61 -13.39 -34.30
C ARG A 358 -6.08 -13.45 -32.86
N PHE A 359 -4.89 -12.91 -32.61
CA PHE A 359 -4.16 -13.10 -31.37
C PHE A 359 -3.88 -11.78 -30.66
N SER A 360 -3.88 -11.83 -29.33
CA SER A 360 -3.71 -10.65 -28.49
C SER A 360 -2.24 -10.20 -28.39
N GLY A 361 -1.29 -11.12 -28.59
CA GLY A 361 0.14 -10.83 -28.51
C GLY A 361 0.73 -10.94 -27.10
N VAL A 362 -0.01 -11.52 -26.15
CA VAL A 362 0.44 -11.75 -24.76
C VAL A 362 1.63 -12.71 -24.65
N THR A 363 1.89 -13.51 -25.68
CA THR A 363 2.97 -14.50 -25.68
C THR A 363 4.28 -14.00 -26.27
N LEU A 364 4.31 -12.75 -26.75
CA LEU A 364 5.50 -12.11 -27.31
C LEU A 364 6.43 -11.59 -26.21
N GLU A 365 7.74 -11.84 -26.36
CA GLU A 365 8.77 -11.34 -25.44
C GLU A 365 8.79 -9.80 -25.46
N GLY A 366 8.46 -9.17 -24.32
CA GLY A 366 8.43 -7.71 -24.17
C GLY A 366 7.05 -7.04 -24.27
N SER A 367 5.96 -7.81 -24.30
CA SER A 367 4.60 -7.26 -24.14
C SER A 367 4.40 -6.75 -22.70
N ASP A 368 4.24 -5.44 -22.54
CA ASP A 368 3.81 -4.84 -21.26
C ASP A 368 2.32 -5.19 -21.06
N PRO A 369 1.93 -5.88 -19.97
CA PRO A 369 0.53 -6.22 -19.70
C PRO A 369 -0.40 -5.00 -19.61
N ARG A 370 0.14 -3.77 -19.54
CA ARG A 370 -0.63 -2.53 -19.57
C ARG A 370 -0.98 -2.00 -20.97
N LYS A 371 -0.32 -2.48 -22.04
CA LYS A 371 -0.61 -2.05 -23.42
C LYS A 371 -1.67 -2.88 -24.13
N VAL A 372 -2.05 -4.03 -23.59
CA VAL A 372 -3.01 -4.97 -24.18
C VAL A 372 -4.48 -4.54 -24.00
N VAL A 373 -4.75 -3.57 -23.11
CA VAL A 373 -6.12 -3.14 -22.73
C VAL A 373 -6.78 -2.20 -23.76
N ALA A 374 -6.11 -1.87 -24.87
CA ALA A 374 -6.64 -0.96 -25.89
C ALA A 374 -7.21 -1.69 -27.13
N VAL A 375 -7.76 -2.90 -26.96
CA VAL A 375 -8.72 -3.46 -27.92
C VAL A 375 -10.04 -3.55 -27.18
N GLU A 376 -10.84 -2.51 -27.33
CA GLU A 376 -12.14 -2.34 -26.69
C GLU A 376 -13.08 -3.52 -26.99
N SER A 377 -13.69 -4.02 -25.91
CA SER A 377 -14.93 -4.81 -25.82
C SER A 377 -15.70 -4.99 -27.13
N ARG A 378 -15.81 -6.24 -27.61
CA ARG A 378 -16.90 -6.69 -28.47
C ARG A 378 -17.77 -7.73 -27.74
N PRO A 379 -19.10 -7.74 -27.94
CA PRO A 379 -20.01 -8.60 -27.20
C PRO A 379 -19.83 -10.06 -27.59
N GLU A 380 -20.20 -10.97 -26.69
CA GLU A 380 -20.26 -12.41 -26.88
C GLU A 380 -21.02 -12.79 -28.17
N GLU A 381 -20.28 -13.09 -29.23
CA GLU A 381 -20.74 -13.93 -30.32
C GLU A 381 -19.89 -15.20 -30.32
N VAL A 382 -20.62 -16.32 -30.39
CA VAL A 382 -20.15 -17.71 -30.45
C VAL A 382 -18.90 -17.83 -31.33
N PRO A 383 -17.86 -18.62 -30.97
CA PRO A 383 -16.58 -18.64 -31.68
C PRO A 383 -16.74 -19.21 -33.10
N GLY A 384 -17.03 -18.32 -34.04
CA GLY A 384 -17.02 -18.57 -35.47
C GLY A 384 -15.59 -18.49 -35.99
N ASN A 385 -15.19 -19.50 -36.75
CA ASN A 385 -13.85 -19.65 -37.29
C ASN A 385 -13.51 -18.50 -38.27
N PRO A 386 -12.50 -17.65 -38.02
CA PRO A 386 -12.14 -16.52 -38.91
C PRO A 386 -11.53 -16.93 -40.26
N PHE A 387 -11.52 -18.23 -40.57
CA PHE A 387 -10.95 -18.81 -41.77
C PHE A 387 -11.98 -19.10 -42.87
N GLU A 388 -13.27 -18.80 -42.64
CA GLU A 388 -14.25 -18.76 -43.72
C GLU A 388 -14.01 -17.52 -44.57
N GLU A 389 -13.84 -17.72 -45.88
CA GLU A 389 -13.56 -16.66 -46.85
C GLU A 389 -14.81 -15.79 -47.05
N GLU A 390 -14.95 -14.73 -46.26
CA GLU A 390 -15.82 -13.61 -46.61
C GLU A 390 -14.99 -12.40 -47.06
N ASN A 391 -15.32 -11.91 -48.25
CA ASN A 391 -14.79 -10.69 -48.84
C ASN A 391 -15.06 -9.49 -47.91
N ILE A 392 -14.03 -8.94 -47.28
CA ILE A 392 -14.15 -7.73 -46.47
C ILE A 392 -13.66 -6.53 -47.27
N GLU A 393 -14.59 -5.65 -47.58
CA GLU A 393 -14.37 -4.31 -48.12
C GLU A 393 -13.42 -3.50 -47.21
N LYS A 394 -12.44 -2.82 -47.81
CA LYS A 394 -11.47 -1.98 -47.12
C LYS A 394 -12.15 -0.71 -46.61
N SER A 395 -12.24 -0.55 -45.29
CA SER A 395 -12.50 0.76 -44.67
C SER A 395 -11.16 1.44 -44.38
N GLU A 396 -10.88 2.52 -45.09
CA GLU A 396 -9.72 3.38 -44.89
C GLU A 396 -9.98 4.36 -43.73
N ASN A 397 -9.44 4.05 -42.56
CA ASN A 397 -8.91 5.02 -41.60
C ASN A 397 -8.48 4.28 -40.34
N ASP A 398 -7.18 4.22 -40.07
CA ASP A 398 -6.63 4.44 -38.73
C ASP A 398 -5.10 4.44 -38.78
N LYS A 399 -4.49 5.31 -37.96
CA LYS A 399 -3.04 5.35 -37.72
C LYS A 399 -2.55 3.93 -37.37
N PRO A 400 -1.32 3.53 -37.73
CA PRO A 400 -0.85 2.17 -37.45
C PRO A 400 -0.68 2.02 -35.93
N ALA A 401 -1.73 1.53 -35.27
CA ALA A 401 -1.63 0.97 -33.95
C ALA A 401 -0.53 -0.11 -34.00
N PHE A 402 0.34 -0.13 -33.00
CA PHE A 402 1.39 -1.13 -32.89
C PHE A 402 0.75 -2.52 -32.95
N THR A 403 0.84 -3.20 -34.09
CA THR A 403 0.31 -4.55 -34.24
C THR A 403 1.33 -5.50 -33.63
N PRO A 404 0.96 -6.32 -32.63
CA PRO A 404 1.92 -7.16 -31.92
C PRO A 404 2.73 -8.10 -32.83
N PHE A 405 2.12 -8.52 -33.94
CA PHE A 405 2.72 -9.45 -34.91
C PHE A 405 3.41 -8.79 -36.11
N ALA A 406 3.41 -7.45 -36.21
CA ALA A 406 4.10 -6.78 -37.31
C ALA A 406 5.60 -7.05 -37.27
N ASN A 407 6.18 -7.33 -38.43
CA ASN A 407 7.61 -7.48 -38.63
C ASN A 407 8.21 -8.65 -37.82
N LEU A 408 7.42 -9.67 -37.49
CA LEU A 408 7.93 -10.90 -36.88
C LEU A 408 8.65 -11.77 -37.90
N VAL A 409 8.06 -11.92 -39.10
CA VAL A 409 8.67 -12.54 -40.27
C VAL A 409 9.26 -11.47 -41.18
N GLY A 410 8.53 -10.37 -41.41
CA GLY A 410 8.85 -9.35 -42.41
C GLY A 410 10.27 -8.76 -42.32
N LYS A 411 10.87 -8.73 -41.12
CA LYS A 411 12.26 -8.29 -40.91
C LYS A 411 13.29 -9.02 -41.75
N CYS A 412 13.03 -10.27 -42.17
CA CYS A 412 13.99 -11.01 -43.00
C CYS A 412 14.20 -10.38 -44.38
N PHE A 413 13.25 -9.57 -44.87
CA PHE A 413 13.34 -8.94 -46.19
C PHE A 413 14.13 -7.62 -46.19
N GLU A 414 14.32 -6.98 -45.04
CA GLU A 414 15.00 -5.67 -44.93
C GLU A 414 16.38 -5.63 -45.62
N PRO A 415 17.27 -6.63 -45.46
CA PRO A 415 18.58 -6.63 -46.12
C PRO A 415 18.53 -6.70 -47.65
N TYR A 416 17.38 -7.05 -48.23
CA TYR A 416 17.17 -7.26 -49.66
C TYR A 416 16.36 -6.14 -50.32
N LEU A 417 15.90 -5.15 -49.55
CA LEU A 417 15.19 -3.98 -50.08
C LEU A 417 16.04 -3.14 -51.04
N ASN A 418 17.37 -3.30 -51.02
CA ASN A 418 18.26 -2.68 -52.00
C ASN A 418 17.92 -3.13 -53.44
N ILE A 419 17.45 -4.37 -53.64
CA ILE A 419 17.06 -4.88 -54.96
C ILE A 419 15.86 -4.08 -55.50
N TYR A 420 14.92 -3.72 -54.62
CA TYR A 420 13.79 -2.85 -54.96
C TYR A 420 14.27 -1.43 -55.28
N ILE A 421 15.13 -0.84 -54.44
CA ILE A 421 15.69 0.51 -54.66
C ILE A 421 16.43 0.57 -56.01
N GLU A 422 17.31 -0.38 -56.30
CA GLU A 422 18.05 -0.45 -57.57
C GLU A 422 17.14 -0.62 -58.80
N SER A 423 15.94 -1.19 -58.63
CA SER A 423 14.96 -1.27 -59.72
C SER A 423 14.19 0.03 -59.91
N LEU A 424 13.89 0.74 -58.82
CA LEU A 424 13.29 2.07 -58.90
C LEU A 424 14.26 3.05 -59.56
N ASP A 425 15.54 3.02 -59.17
CA ASP A 425 16.59 3.85 -59.75
C ASP A 425 16.77 3.57 -61.24
N ARG A 426 16.78 2.29 -61.64
CA ARG A 426 16.84 1.90 -63.06
C ARG A 426 15.61 2.35 -63.84
N ASN A 427 14.41 2.16 -63.29
CA ASN A 427 13.17 2.58 -63.94
C ASN A 427 13.13 4.11 -64.09
N LEU A 428 13.51 4.85 -63.04
CA LEU A 428 13.64 6.30 -63.08
C LEU A 428 14.67 6.74 -64.12
N ALA A 429 15.83 6.09 -64.18
CA ALA A 429 16.86 6.38 -65.19
C ALA A 429 16.34 6.16 -66.61
N ASP A 430 15.65 5.04 -66.87
CA ASP A 430 15.04 4.75 -68.17
C ASP A 430 13.95 5.78 -68.54
N LEU A 431 13.13 6.20 -67.57
CA LEU A 431 12.12 7.24 -67.77
C LEU A 431 12.76 8.61 -68.02
N MET A 432 13.85 8.95 -67.32
CA MET A 432 14.63 10.16 -67.55
C MET A 432 15.32 10.16 -68.91
N GLU A 433 15.89 9.03 -69.34
CA GLU A 433 16.49 8.89 -70.67
C GLU A 433 15.46 9.05 -71.78
N LYS A 434 14.27 8.43 -71.64
CA LYS A 434 13.14 8.63 -72.56
C LYS A 434 12.69 10.09 -72.58
N PHE A 435 12.57 10.74 -71.42
CA PHE A 435 12.24 12.15 -71.34
C PHE A 435 13.28 13.03 -72.06
N VAL A 436 14.58 12.76 -71.87
CA VAL A 436 15.65 13.48 -72.56
C VAL A 436 15.64 13.22 -74.07
N ALA A 437 15.33 12.00 -74.51
CA ALA A 437 15.18 11.65 -75.91
C ALA A 437 13.98 12.37 -76.56
N ASP A 438 12.85 12.41 -75.86
CA ASP A 438 11.64 13.10 -76.30
C ASP A 438 11.83 14.62 -76.34
N CYS A 439 12.55 15.21 -75.37
CA CYS A 439 12.93 16.62 -75.42
C CYS A 439 13.84 16.96 -76.60
N LYS A 440 14.68 16.02 -77.05
CA LYS A 440 15.56 16.21 -78.22
C LYS A 440 14.80 16.06 -79.53
N SER A 441 13.80 15.17 -79.60
CA SER A 441 12.99 14.95 -80.81
C SER A 441 11.86 15.98 -80.95
N GLN A 442 11.28 16.43 -79.84
CA GLN A 442 10.27 17.49 -79.75
C GLN A 442 10.66 18.49 -78.64
N PRO A 443 11.48 19.50 -78.96
CA PRO A 443 11.84 20.52 -77.98
C PRO A 443 10.59 21.28 -77.51
N PRO A 444 10.44 21.54 -76.20
CA PRO A 444 9.33 22.34 -75.68
C PRO A 444 9.28 23.70 -76.37
N GLY A 445 8.19 23.98 -77.09
CA GLY A 445 8.02 25.19 -77.88
C GLY A 445 8.46 25.11 -79.36
N ALA A 446 8.76 23.92 -79.89
CA ALA A 446 8.88 23.72 -81.33
C ALA A 446 7.54 24.06 -82.00
N LYS A 447 7.47 25.21 -82.66
CA LYS A 447 6.31 25.60 -83.46
C LYS A 447 6.20 24.63 -84.64
N ASP A 448 5.07 23.93 -84.74
CA ASP A 448 4.66 23.40 -86.03
C ASP A 448 4.59 24.57 -87.01
N PHE A 449 5.18 24.34 -88.19
CA PHE A 449 5.26 25.29 -89.29
C PHE A 449 3.89 25.46 -89.96
N ASP A 450 2.82 25.76 -89.20
CA ASP A 450 1.52 26.12 -89.79
C ASP A 450 0.53 26.85 -88.85
N GLY A 451 1.01 27.74 -87.99
CA GLY A 451 0.18 28.85 -87.49
C GLY A 451 -1.10 28.52 -86.71
N VAL A 452 -1.21 27.33 -86.11
CA VAL A 452 -2.29 26.99 -85.16
C VAL A 452 -1.65 26.77 -83.79
N GLU A 453 -2.15 27.48 -82.77
CA GLU A 453 -1.76 27.25 -81.37
C GLU A 453 -2.07 25.80 -81.00
N GLY A 454 -1.03 24.96 -80.99
CA GLY A 454 -1.11 23.57 -80.58
C GLY A 454 -1.36 23.43 -79.08
N PRO A 455 -2.03 22.35 -78.66
CA PRO A 455 -2.35 22.11 -77.26
C PRO A 455 -1.04 21.96 -76.46
N SER A 456 -0.94 22.68 -75.34
CA SER A 456 0.00 22.51 -74.22
C SER A 456 1.19 21.56 -74.49
N SER A 457 2.38 22.14 -74.67
CA SER A 457 3.66 21.47 -74.97
C SER A 457 4.19 20.58 -73.84
N VAL A 458 3.40 19.60 -73.39
CA VAL A 458 3.77 18.62 -72.37
C VAL A 458 4.03 17.30 -73.08
N LEU A 459 5.26 16.79 -72.97
CA LEU A 459 5.65 15.51 -73.56
C LEU A 459 4.91 14.37 -72.85
N SER A 460 4.56 13.30 -73.57
CA SER A 460 3.95 12.10 -72.97
C SER A 460 4.84 11.49 -71.88
N SER A 461 6.17 11.56 -72.04
CA SER A 461 7.14 11.16 -71.03
C SER A 461 7.09 12.00 -69.76
N CYS A 462 6.61 13.25 -69.80
CA CYS A 462 6.38 14.02 -68.58
C CYS A 462 5.27 13.41 -67.72
N ALA A 463 4.22 12.89 -68.34
CA ALA A 463 3.10 12.28 -67.63
C ALA A 463 3.54 10.96 -66.97
N ASP A 464 4.28 10.12 -67.68
CA ASP A 464 4.81 8.87 -67.14
C ASP A 464 5.78 9.10 -65.97
N LEU A 465 6.63 10.14 -66.06
CA LEU A 465 7.58 10.51 -65.01
C LEU A 465 6.87 11.12 -63.78
N PHE A 466 5.78 11.85 -63.99
CA PHE A 466 4.95 12.42 -62.91
C PHE A 466 4.08 11.37 -62.21
N VAL A 467 3.69 10.30 -62.90
CA VAL A 467 2.96 9.17 -62.29
C VAL A 467 3.90 8.25 -61.50
N PHE A 468 5.18 8.20 -61.89
CA PHE A 468 6.18 7.35 -61.25
C PHE A 468 6.79 7.97 -59.98
N LEU A 469 6.99 9.29 -59.94
CA LEU A 469 7.45 10.07 -58.78
C LEU A 469 6.33 10.27 -57.75
#